data_AF-A0A382KUM7-F1
#
_entry.id   AF-A0A382KUM7-F1
#
_cell.length_a   1.000
_cell.length_b   1.000
_cell.length_c   1.000
_cell.angle_alpha   90.00
_cell.angle_beta   90.00
_cell.angle_gamma   90.00
#
_symmetry.space_group_name_H-M   'P 1'
#
loop_
_entity.id
_entity.type
_entity.pdbx_description
1 polymer ?
#
loop_
_entity_poly.entity_id
_entity_poly.type
_entity_poly.pdbx_seq_one_letter_code
_entity_poly.pdbx_strand_id
1 'polypeptide(L)'
;MANQPNLLIPVNRLTKTKGRLQTFLSEEERVHLTISTLKTVIEASDKAGFITAILTNDRDVISLASDLIVIQEKQELKGLNEQINSALNEMAKDEIVIVHADLPLITAESLIQLKKAALQTNSIVIA
;
A
#
# COMPACT_ATOMS: atom_id res chain seq x y z
N MET A 1 -20.77 -12.73 1.81
CA MET A 1 -19.49 -12.53 2.52
C MET A 1 -19.00 -11.15 2.14
N ALA A 2 -18.73 -10.29 3.12
CA ALA A 2 -18.20 -8.95 2.81
C ALA A 2 -16.93 -9.09 1.97
N ASN A 3 -16.75 -8.20 1.00
CA ASN A 3 -15.60 -8.17 0.11
C ASN A 3 -14.32 -7.93 0.94
N GLN A 4 -13.64 -9.00 1.31
CA GLN A 4 -12.35 -8.96 2.02
C GLN A 4 -11.26 -8.39 1.09
N PRO A 5 -10.33 -7.58 1.63
CA PRO A 5 -9.30 -6.94 0.84
C PRO A 5 -8.36 -7.96 0.20
N ASN A 6 -7.98 -7.73 -1.05
CA ASN A 6 -7.09 -8.58 -1.85
C ASN A 6 -5.87 -7.82 -2.38
N LEU A 7 -5.70 -6.57 -1.96
CA LEU A 7 -4.51 -5.78 -2.18
C LEU A 7 -4.13 -5.04 -0.88
N LEU A 8 -2.85 -5.06 -0.53
CA LEU A 8 -2.29 -4.40 0.64
C LEU A 8 -1.30 -3.31 0.22
N ILE A 9 -1.50 -2.09 0.69
CA ILE A 9 -0.55 -0.97 0.52
C ILE A 9 0.10 -0.66 1.87
N PRO A 10 1.36 -1.06 2.11
CA PRO A 10 2.11 -0.59 3.27
C PRO A 10 2.53 0.87 3.09
N VAL A 11 2.16 1.70 4.05
CA VAL A 11 2.48 3.14 4.07
C VAL A 11 3.17 3.48 5.39
N ASN A 12 4.46 3.82 5.29
CA ASN A 12 5.21 4.33 6.44
C ASN A 12 4.84 5.80 6.74
N ARG A 13 5.25 6.31 7.90
CA ARG A 13 4.94 7.68 8.35
C ARG A 13 5.35 8.73 7.32
N LEU A 14 4.43 9.63 6.96
CA LEU A 14 4.64 10.64 5.92
C LEU A 14 5.87 11.51 6.23
N THR A 15 6.05 11.92 7.49
CA THR A 15 7.17 12.75 7.97
C THR A 15 8.54 12.07 7.88
N LYS A 16 8.60 10.74 7.75
CA LYS A 16 9.86 9.98 7.61
C LYS A 16 10.07 9.42 6.20
N THR A 17 9.22 9.77 5.25
CA THR A 17 9.31 9.22 3.89
C THR A 17 10.28 9.98 2.99
N LYS A 18 10.80 9.27 1.99
CA LYS A 18 11.66 9.80 0.93
C LYS A 18 12.93 10.53 1.41
N GLY A 19 13.54 10.07 2.52
CA GLY A 19 14.77 10.67 3.07
C GLY A 19 15.94 10.79 2.09
N ARG A 20 16.00 9.93 1.06
CA ARG A 20 17.00 10.04 -0.03
C ARG A 20 16.81 11.27 -0.94
N LEU A 21 15.63 11.91 -0.89
CA LEU A 21 15.32 13.12 -1.65
C LEU A 21 15.51 14.41 -0.83
N GLN A 22 15.97 14.31 0.42
CA GLN A 22 16.10 15.48 1.30
C GLN A 22 17.09 16.53 0.79
N THR A 23 18.01 16.15 -0.10
CA THR A 23 18.96 17.05 -0.76
C THR A 23 18.34 17.84 -1.92
N PHE A 24 17.16 17.42 -2.39
CA PHE A 24 16.48 17.99 -3.56
C PHE A 24 15.13 18.60 -3.22
N LEU A 25 14.48 18.12 -2.17
CA LEU A 25 13.12 18.48 -1.77
C LEU A 25 13.11 18.85 -0.28
N SER A 26 12.41 19.94 0.02
CA SER A 26 11.99 20.31 1.37
C SER A 26 11.12 19.22 2.00
N GLU A 27 10.91 19.29 3.31
CA GLU A 27 10.03 18.34 3.99
C GLU A 27 8.60 18.38 3.45
N GLU A 28 8.06 19.57 3.20
CA GLU A 28 6.74 19.77 2.62
C GLU A 28 6.61 19.13 1.23
N GLU A 29 7.62 19.32 0.36
CA GLU A 29 7.64 18.72 -0.97
C GLU A 29 7.74 17.19 -0.91
N ARG A 30 8.49 16.63 0.05
CA ARG A 30 8.55 15.17 0.25
C ARG A 30 7.21 14.61 0.72
N VAL A 31 6.54 15.28 1.66
CA VAL A 31 5.20 14.89 2.12
C VAL A 31 4.21 14.97 0.95
N HIS A 32 4.23 16.06 0.18
CA HIS A 32 3.37 16.23 -0.99
C HIS A 32 3.60 15.14 -2.04
N LEU A 33 4.86 14.79 -2.31
CA LEU A 33 5.21 13.72 -3.23
C LEU A 33 4.69 12.37 -2.72
N THR A 34 4.90 12.03 -1.44
CA THR A 34 4.40 10.78 -0.85
C THR A 34 2.88 10.69 -0.93
N ILE A 35 2.16 11.77 -0.63
CA ILE A 35 0.70 11.83 -0.76
C ILE A 35 0.28 11.61 -2.22
N SER A 36 0.98 12.25 -3.17
CA SER A 36 0.66 12.15 -4.59
C SER A 36 0.89 10.74 -5.13
N THR A 37 2.00 10.09 -4.75
CA THR A 37 2.27 8.70 -5.14
C THR A 37 1.28 7.73 -4.50
N LEU A 38 0.95 7.92 -3.22
CA LEU A 38 -0.05 7.10 -2.54
C LEU A 38 -1.42 7.19 -3.22
N LYS A 39 -1.89 8.42 -3.54
CA LYS A 39 -3.14 8.61 -4.27
C LYS A 39 -3.12 7.93 -5.63
N THR A 40 -2.00 7.99 -6.34
CA THR A 40 -1.82 7.32 -7.64
C THR A 40 -1.97 5.81 -7.49
N VAL A 41 -1.36 5.20 -6.46
CA VAL A 41 -1.46 3.76 -6.19
C VAL A 41 -2.89 3.36 -5.83
N ILE A 42 -3.56 4.13 -4.96
CA ILE A 42 -4.96 3.90 -4.58
C ILE A 42 -5.87 3.94 -5.81
N GLU A 43 -5.74 4.99 -6.63
CA GLU A 43 -6.56 5.16 -7.84
C GLU A 43 -6.32 4.04 -8.86
N ALA A 44 -5.07 3.62 -9.05
CA ALA A 44 -4.74 2.49 -9.92
C ALA A 44 -5.37 1.19 -9.41
N SER A 45 -5.32 0.96 -8.09
CA SER A 45 -5.89 -0.21 -7.43
C SER A 45 -7.42 -0.28 -7.58
N ASP A 46 -8.10 0.83 -7.33
CA ASP A 46 -9.55 0.97 -7.49
C ASP A 46 -10.00 0.71 -8.93
N LYS A 47 -9.35 1.37 -9.90
CA LYS A 47 -9.62 1.17 -11.33
C LYS A 47 -9.33 -0.26 -11.81
N ALA A 48 -8.41 -0.98 -11.18
CA ALA A 48 -8.13 -2.38 -11.46
C ALA A 48 -9.12 -3.35 -10.77
N GLY A 49 -10.05 -2.83 -9.97
CA GLY A 49 -11.10 -3.62 -9.30
C GLY A 49 -10.61 -4.36 -8.06
N PHE A 50 -9.55 -3.89 -7.41
CA PHE A 50 -9.08 -4.45 -6.14
C PHE A 50 -9.84 -3.85 -4.96
N ILE A 51 -10.03 -4.67 -3.93
CA ILE A 51 -10.46 -4.21 -2.61
C ILE A 51 -9.18 -3.93 -1.82
N THR A 52 -8.92 -2.65 -1.57
CA THR A 52 -7.65 -2.18 -1.04
C THR A 52 -7.68 -2.05 0.48
N ALA A 53 -6.65 -2.58 1.13
CA ALA A 53 -6.32 -2.27 2.52
C ALA A 53 -5.03 -1.45 2.60
N ILE A 54 -4.98 -0.48 3.51
CA ILE A 54 -3.78 0.28 3.83
C ILE A 54 -3.24 -0.17 5.18
N LEU A 55 -1.96 -0.52 5.23
CA LEU A 55 -1.23 -0.82 6.46
C LEU A 55 -0.45 0.41 6.89
N THR A 56 -0.84 1.04 8.00
CA THR A 56 -0.17 2.24 8.51
C THR A 56 -0.54 2.53 9.97
N ASN A 57 0.29 3.31 10.66
CA ASN A 57 -0.06 3.93 11.95
C ASN A 57 0.02 5.46 11.89
N ASP A 58 0.10 6.01 10.68
CA ASP A 58 0.16 7.45 10.44
C ASP A 58 -1.25 8.03 10.35
N ARG A 59 -1.59 8.96 11.25
CA ARG A 59 -2.94 9.53 11.34
C ARG A 59 -3.36 10.28 10.08
N ASP A 60 -2.41 10.91 9.39
CA ASP A 60 -2.70 11.68 8.18
C ASP A 60 -3.01 10.73 7.03
N VAL A 61 -2.31 9.59 6.95
CA VAL A 61 -2.62 8.51 6.01
C VAL A 61 -3.99 7.90 6.30
N ILE A 62 -4.30 7.62 7.57
CA ILE A 62 -5.61 7.09 7.99
C ILE A 62 -6.73 8.04 7.58
N SER A 63 -6.53 9.34 7.80
CA SER A 63 -7.49 10.39 7.39
C SER A 63 -7.67 10.44 5.87
N LEU A 64 -6.57 10.34 5.11
CA LEU A 64 -6.59 10.32 3.64
C LEU A 64 -7.27 9.07 3.08
N ALA A 65 -7.22 7.96 3.81
CA ALA A 65 -7.76 6.66 3.42
C ALA A 65 -9.12 6.35 4.07
N SER A 66 -9.91 7.39 4.41
CA SER A 66 -11.17 7.25 5.16
C SER A 66 -12.18 6.28 4.56
N ASP A 67 -12.16 6.14 3.23
CA ASP A 67 -13.09 5.29 2.48
C ASP A 67 -12.52 3.88 2.21
N LEU A 68 -11.32 3.61 2.70
CA LEU A 68 -10.61 2.34 2.53
C LEU A 68 -10.55 1.56 3.84
N ILE A 69 -10.22 0.28 3.71
CA ILE A 69 -9.91 -0.57 4.86
C ILE A 69 -8.53 -0.16 5.40
N VAL A 70 -8.46 0.15 6.69
CA VAL A 70 -7.19 0.50 7.36
C VAL A 70 -6.83 -0.61 8.35
N ILE A 71 -5.63 -1.16 8.19
CA ILE A 71 -5.00 -2.08 9.12
C ILE A 71 -3.92 -1.28 9.87
N GLN A 72 -4.02 -1.21 11.19
CA GLN A 72 -3.04 -0.47 11.99
C GLN A 72 -1.82 -1.33 12.30
N GLU A 73 -0.63 -0.72 12.28
CA GLU A 73 0.59 -1.40 12.72
C GLU A 73 0.51 -1.75 14.21
N LYS A 74 1.01 -2.94 14.55
CA LYS A 74 1.07 -3.43 15.93
C LYS A 74 2.32 -2.94 16.64
N GLN A 75 2.20 -2.43 17.86
CA GLN A 75 3.33 -1.80 18.57
C GLN A 75 4.43 -2.79 18.94
N GLU A 76 4.06 -4.05 19.16
CA GLU A 76 4.96 -5.14 19.52
C GLU A 76 5.80 -5.68 18.36
N LEU A 77 5.41 -5.39 17.10
CA LEU A 77 6.09 -5.86 15.90
C LEU A 77 7.12 -4.84 15.40
N LYS A 78 8.27 -5.33 14.95
CA LYS A 78 9.39 -4.51 14.50
C LYS A 78 9.66 -4.71 13.01
N GLY A 79 9.64 -3.60 12.29
CA GLY A 79 10.00 -3.58 10.87
C GLY A 79 8.84 -3.97 9.96
N LEU A 80 8.99 -3.65 8.69
CA LEU A 80 7.92 -3.71 7.70
C LEU A 80 7.39 -5.14 7.47
N ASN A 81 8.29 -6.12 7.36
CA ASN A 81 7.90 -7.49 7.02
C ASN A 81 7.05 -8.15 8.11
N GLU A 82 7.33 -7.87 9.39
CA GLU A 82 6.52 -8.39 10.50
C GLU A 82 5.12 -7.78 10.48
N GLN A 83 5.02 -6.47 10.21
CA GLN A 83 3.73 -5.77 10.09
C GLN A 83 2.92 -6.31 8.90
N ILE A 84 3.57 -6.51 7.74
CA ILE A 84 2.94 -7.12 6.57
C ILE A 84 2.42 -8.51 6.90
N ASN A 85 3.25 -9.39 7.49
CA ASN A 85 2.82 -10.75 7.83
C ASN A 85 1.61 -10.75 8.78
N SER A 86 1.58 -9.84 9.76
CA SER A 86 0.41 -9.67 10.61
C SER A 86 -0.83 -9.23 9.83
N ALA A 87 -0.69 -8.26 8.93
CA ALA A 87 -1.79 -7.78 8.10
C ALA A 87 -2.32 -8.88 7.17
N LEU A 88 -1.45 -9.66 6.53
CA LEU A 88 -1.84 -10.78 5.66
C LEU A 88 -2.66 -11.83 6.43
N ASN A 89 -2.27 -12.14 7.67
CA ASN A 89 -3.02 -13.05 8.53
C ASN A 89 -4.42 -12.51 8.88
N GLU A 90 -4.56 -11.20 9.08
CA GLU A 90 -5.86 -10.55 9.34
C GLU A 90 -6.76 -10.49 8.10
N MET A 91 -6.18 -10.34 6.91
CA MET A 91 -6.91 -10.33 5.64
C MET A 91 -7.50 -11.70 5.30
N ALA A 92 -6.89 -12.79 5.79
CA ALA A 92 -7.36 -14.18 5.65
C ALA A 92 -7.71 -14.57 4.20
N LYS A 93 -6.83 -14.22 3.25
CA LYS A 93 -6.96 -14.48 1.82
C LYS A 93 -5.82 -15.35 1.30
N ASP A 94 -6.15 -16.25 0.39
CA ASP A 94 -5.17 -17.14 -0.25
C ASP A 94 -4.25 -16.39 -1.24
N GLU A 95 -4.78 -15.33 -1.86
CA GLU A 95 -4.07 -14.52 -2.86
C GLU A 95 -4.18 -13.04 -2.50
N ILE A 96 -3.02 -12.42 -2.22
CA ILE A 96 -2.91 -11.00 -1.87
C ILE A 96 -1.79 -10.38 -2.70
N VAL A 97 -2.07 -9.22 -3.29
CA VAL A 97 -1.06 -8.39 -3.95
C VAL A 97 -0.55 -7.35 -2.96
N ILE A 98 0.77 -7.19 -2.83
CA ILE A 98 1.37 -6.14 -1.99
C ILE A 98 1.94 -5.08 -2.94
N VAL A 99 1.52 -3.83 -2.77
CA VAL A 99 1.96 -2.72 -3.64
C VAL A 99 2.47 -1.57 -2.78
N HIS A 100 3.71 -1.17 -2.98
CA HIS A 100 4.28 -0.03 -2.27
C HIS A 100 3.59 1.27 -2.68
N ALA A 101 3.40 2.14 -1.68
CA ALA A 101 2.78 3.45 -1.84
C ALA A 101 3.56 4.44 -2.72
N ASP A 102 4.74 4.05 -3.17
CA ASP A 102 5.76 4.96 -3.66
C ASP A 102 6.13 4.73 -5.14
N LEU A 103 5.17 4.12 -5.86
CA LEU A 103 5.16 3.88 -7.30
C LEU A 103 4.37 4.97 -8.07
N PRO A 104 4.99 6.10 -8.42
CA PRO A 104 4.31 7.22 -9.09
C PRO A 104 3.78 6.89 -10.49
N LEU A 105 4.24 5.81 -11.11
CA LEU A 105 3.92 5.44 -12.50
C LEU A 105 3.05 4.17 -12.58
N ILE A 106 2.55 3.68 -11.45
CA ILE A 106 1.69 2.50 -11.47
C ILE A 106 0.39 2.79 -12.20
N THR A 107 -0.09 1.82 -12.97
CA THR A 107 -1.37 1.92 -13.69
C THR A 107 -2.28 0.75 -13.33
N ALA A 108 -3.58 0.95 -13.53
CA ALA A 108 -4.56 -0.13 -13.40
C ALA A 108 -4.25 -1.31 -14.33
N GLU A 109 -3.79 -1.03 -15.54
CA GLU A 109 -3.38 -2.08 -16.49
C GLU A 109 -2.22 -2.91 -15.93
N SER A 110 -1.19 -2.27 -15.35
CA SER A 110 -0.07 -2.98 -14.70
C SER A 110 -0.57 -3.93 -13.61
N LEU A 111 -1.50 -3.48 -12.77
CA LEU A 111 -2.07 -4.31 -11.69
C LEU A 111 -2.94 -5.46 -12.23
N ILE A 112 -3.71 -5.23 -13.29
CA ILE A 112 -4.50 -6.28 -13.96
C ILE A 112 -3.58 -7.34 -14.55
N GLN A 113 -2.46 -6.95 -15.16
CA GLN A 113 -1.49 -7.90 -15.70
C GLN A 113 -0.81 -8.70 -14.58
N LEU A 114 -0.44 -8.06 -13.46
CA LEU A 114 0.10 -8.75 -12.29
C LEU A 114 -0.86 -9.81 -11.75
N LYS A 115 -2.15 -9.47 -11.62
CA LYS A 115 -3.20 -10.42 -11.21
C LYS A 115 -3.27 -11.64 -12.14
N LYS A 116 -3.23 -11.41 -13.46
CA LYS A 116 -3.25 -12.49 -14.46
C LYS A 116 -2.02 -13.39 -14.37
N ALA A 117 -0.85 -12.82 -14.12
CA ALA A 117 0.39 -13.57 -13.97
C ALA A 117 0.40 -14.39 -12.66
N ALA A 118 -0.10 -13.84 -11.56
CA ALA A 118 -0.15 -14.51 -10.27
C ALA A 118 -1.07 -15.74 -10.25
N LEU A 119 -2.13 -15.76 -11.07
CA LEU A 119 -2.99 -16.95 -11.24
C LEU A 119 -2.27 -18.14 -11.90
N GLN A 120 -1.10 -17.93 -12.50
CA GLN A 120 -0.33 -18.98 -13.15
C GLN A 120 0.68 -19.63 -12.19
N THR A 121 1.09 -18.92 -11.13
CA THR A 121 2.04 -19.38 -10.10
C THR A 121 1.79 -18.66 -8.78
N ASN A 122 1.73 -19.39 -7.65
CA ASN A 122 1.73 -18.77 -6.31
C ASN A 122 2.94 -17.83 -6.19
N SER A 123 2.70 -16.52 -6.23
CA SER A 123 3.75 -15.51 -6.35
C SER A 123 3.46 -14.33 -5.44
N ILE A 124 4.49 -13.87 -4.74
CA ILE A 124 4.48 -12.61 -4.02
C ILE A 124 5.10 -11.58 -4.96
N VAL A 125 4.29 -10.64 -5.44
CA VAL A 125 4.80 -9.49 -6.18
C VAL A 125 5.02 -8.37 -5.18
N ILE A 126 6.27 -7.94 -5.05
CA ILE A 126 6.65 -6.72 -4.35
C ILE A 126 6.97 -5.71 -5.45
N ALA A 127 6.06 -4.77 -5.68
CA ALA A 127 6.29 -3.62 -6.54
C ALA A 127 6.35 -2.38 -5.65
#